data_AF-A0A4R5D819-F1
#
_entry.id   AF-A0A4R5D819-F1
#
_cell.length_a   1.000
_cell.length_b   1.000
_cell.length_c   1.000
_cell.angle_alpha   90.00
_cell.angle_beta   90.00
_cell.angle_gamma   90.00
#
_symmetry.space_group_name_H-M   'P 1'
#
loop_
_entity.id
_entity.type
_entity.pdbx_description
1 polymer ?
#
loop_
_entity_poly.entity_id
_entity_poly.type
_entity_poly.pdbx_seq_one_letter_code
_entity_poly.pdbx_strand_id
1 'polypeptide(L)'
;MDVWRITLAALRRWYVLLPLLALTGLAAVSMGEQVAPEYEAQAGAMITPPRAEAELVNPYGSLTNANEALGIVLNSVDTRRTVAEQGLSSAYEIGVASRSTIMQVSIRADTPEVAVGTGQAVLDLAVQELATRQTDAGLPAEAQFTLSVLEPPAVTAVVDTGSVRVKAVVAVIGAGLSLLVAVLFDDIVGLWRRSQEKRRPARRRQTVATADANPARDENDETVITQRVVPAEQAGGNGANLPRRGKSRAKAQRQAAARRRSDDPREPSPDVRVAQRIDPPDNDGDRNLETEATRHSGWIGPHGERPRRRHDELDRSAPSVGDDATAESSTDSRTDVGAPTSSGAARH
;
A
#
# COMPACT_ATOMS: atom_id res chain seq x y z
N MET A 1 32.46 -9.14 11.24
CA MET A 1 33.29 -7.94 11.51
C MET A 1 33.33 -6.96 10.32
N ASP A 2 32.41 -7.08 9.36
CA ASP A 2 32.75 -6.80 7.95
C ASP A 2 32.15 -5.48 7.43
N VAL A 3 30.98 -5.07 7.94
CA VAL A 3 30.29 -3.83 7.55
C VAL A 3 31.25 -2.63 7.61
N TRP A 4 31.93 -2.43 8.74
CA TRP A 4 32.89 -1.33 8.93
C TRP A 4 34.05 -1.35 7.92
N ARG A 5 34.52 -2.55 7.51
CA ARG A 5 35.59 -2.68 6.51
C ARG A 5 35.08 -2.42 5.10
N ILE A 6 33.84 -2.81 4.79
CA ILE A 6 33.16 -2.48 3.53
C ILE A 6 32.94 -0.96 3.41
N THR A 7 32.45 -0.31 4.47
CA THR A 7 32.28 1.15 4.50
C THR A 7 33.61 1.89 4.30
N LEU A 8 34.68 1.48 4.99
CA LEU A 8 36.02 2.06 4.81
C LEU A 8 36.62 1.81 3.42
N ALA A 9 36.37 0.65 2.82
CA ALA A 9 36.79 0.35 1.45
C ALA A 9 36.09 1.26 0.43
N ALA A 10 34.78 1.43 0.54
CA ALA A 10 34.00 2.34 -0.30
C ALA A 10 34.46 3.80 -0.14
N LEU A 11 34.66 4.27 1.10
CA LEU A 11 35.07 5.64 1.39
C LEU A 11 36.45 5.99 0.79
N ARG A 12 37.35 5.01 0.65
CA ARG A 12 38.66 5.18 -0.02
C ARG A 12 38.55 5.49 -1.51
N ARG A 13 37.39 5.24 -2.15
CA ARG A 13 37.10 5.53 -3.56
C ARG A 13 35.98 6.57 -3.74
N TRP A 14 35.92 7.57 -2.86
CA TRP A 14 34.93 8.66 -2.93
C TRP A 14 34.81 9.32 -4.31
N TYR A 15 35.91 9.44 -5.07
CA TYR A 15 35.93 9.97 -6.45
C TYR A 15 35.11 9.16 -7.48
N VAL A 16 34.77 7.90 -7.19
CA VAL A 16 33.89 7.07 -8.04
C VAL A 16 32.48 7.00 -7.44
N LEU A 17 32.37 6.93 -6.11
CA LEU A 17 31.08 6.86 -5.42
C LEU A 17 30.28 8.17 -5.53
N LEU A 18 30.91 9.34 -5.31
CA LEU A 18 30.24 10.64 -5.36
C LEU A 18 29.61 10.95 -6.72
N PRO A 19 30.29 10.83 -7.89
CA PRO A 19 29.64 11.14 -9.16
C PRO A 19 28.49 10.17 -9.50
N LEU A 20 28.56 8.90 -9.08
CA LEU A 20 27.48 7.93 -9.29
C LEU A 20 26.26 8.23 -8.40
N LEU A 21 26.51 8.63 -7.15
CA LEU A 21 25.47 9.05 -6.21
C LEU A 21 24.87 10.42 -6.61
N ALA A 22 25.68 11.33 -7.15
CA ALA A 22 25.20 12.60 -7.73
C ALA A 22 24.36 12.39 -8.99
N LEU A 23 24.79 11.50 -9.90
CA LEU A 23 24.00 11.08 -11.07
C LEU A 23 22.67 10.46 -10.64
N THR A 24 22.70 9.60 -9.61
CA THR A 24 21.49 9.02 -8.99
C THR A 24 20.57 10.10 -8.43
N GLY A 25 21.10 11.07 -7.70
CA GLY A 25 20.33 12.18 -7.13
C GLY A 25 19.69 13.05 -8.22
N LEU A 26 20.44 13.37 -9.28
CA LEU A 26 19.94 14.14 -10.42
C LEU A 26 18.83 13.37 -11.17
N ALA A 27 19.00 12.05 -11.37
CA ALA A 27 17.95 11.20 -11.93
C ALA A 27 16.70 11.13 -11.02
N ALA A 28 16.87 11.05 -9.70
CA ALA A 28 15.75 11.03 -8.75
C ALA A 28 14.99 12.37 -8.69
N VAL A 29 15.68 13.51 -8.83
CA VAL A 29 15.05 14.82 -8.99
C VAL A 29 14.31 14.90 -10.33
N SER A 30 14.97 14.57 -11.44
CA SER A 30 14.38 14.67 -12.78
C SER A 30 13.16 13.75 -13.00
N MET A 31 13.18 12.52 -12.47
CA MET A 31 11.97 11.67 -12.43
C MET A 31 10.91 12.23 -11.47
N GLY A 32 11.34 12.87 -10.39
CA GLY A 32 10.48 13.49 -9.39
C GLY A 32 9.79 14.79 -9.81
N GLU A 33 10.19 15.37 -10.94
CA GLU A 33 9.56 16.52 -11.63
C GLU A 33 8.57 16.07 -12.72
N GLN A 34 8.59 14.79 -13.11
CA GLN A 34 7.67 14.22 -14.10
C GLN A 34 6.39 13.64 -13.48
N VAL A 35 6.32 13.59 -12.14
CA VAL A 35 5.10 13.21 -11.41
C VAL A 35 4.24 14.47 -11.28
N ALA A 36 3.06 14.46 -11.93
CA ALA A 36 2.08 15.53 -11.79
C ALA A 36 1.58 15.64 -10.33
N PRO A 37 1.19 16.83 -9.86
CA PRO A 37 0.59 16.98 -8.54
C PRO A 37 -0.82 16.34 -8.52
N GLU A 38 -1.10 15.54 -7.50
CA GLU A 38 -2.44 14.99 -7.26
C GLU A 38 -3.29 16.06 -6.55
N TYR A 39 -4.46 16.40 -7.10
CA TYR A 39 -5.42 17.31 -6.47
C TYR A 39 -6.42 16.50 -5.65
N GLU A 40 -6.53 16.81 -4.36
CA GLU A 40 -7.56 16.26 -3.49
C GLU A 40 -8.76 17.20 -3.42
N ALA A 41 -9.94 16.68 -3.76
CA ALA A 41 -11.22 17.33 -3.57
C ALA A 41 -12.11 16.55 -2.62
N GLN A 42 -13.00 17.25 -1.93
CA GLN A 42 -13.99 16.66 -1.02
C GLN A 42 -15.37 17.22 -1.32
N ALA A 43 -16.40 16.42 -1.04
CA ALA A 43 -17.80 16.83 -1.06
C ALA A 43 -18.57 16.15 0.08
N GLY A 44 -19.55 16.86 0.65
CA GLY A 44 -20.40 16.36 1.72
C GLY A 44 -21.86 16.35 1.29
N ALA A 45 -22.56 15.24 1.51
CA ALA A 45 -23.99 15.11 1.23
C ALA A 45 -24.71 14.36 2.37
N MET A 46 -26.02 14.52 2.45
CA MET A 46 -26.87 13.87 3.45
C MET A 46 -28.14 13.36 2.82
N ILE A 47 -28.54 12.12 3.14
CA ILE A 47 -29.83 11.59 2.71
C ILE A 47 -30.93 12.20 3.59
N THR A 48 -31.87 12.88 2.93
CA THR A 48 -33.02 13.54 3.56
C THR A 48 -34.26 12.64 3.55
N PRO A 49 -35.09 12.70 4.63
CA PRO A 49 -36.36 11.98 4.70
C PRO A 49 -37.34 12.43 3.60
N PRO A 50 -38.38 11.62 3.33
CA PRO A 50 -39.41 11.99 2.35
C PRO A 50 -40.26 13.16 2.84
N ARG A 51 -41.02 13.77 1.93
CA ARG A 51 -41.92 14.91 2.21
C ARG A 51 -43.35 14.48 2.52
N ALA A 52 -43.72 13.27 2.10
CA ALA A 52 -44.97 12.61 2.42
C ALA A 52 -44.71 11.17 2.88
N GLU A 53 -45.63 10.62 3.68
CA GLU A 53 -45.64 9.19 4.00
C GLU A 53 -46.28 8.41 2.85
N ALA A 54 -45.79 7.19 2.58
CA ALA A 54 -46.39 6.26 1.63
C ALA A 54 -46.80 4.96 2.31
N GLU A 55 -47.82 4.31 1.74
CA GLU A 55 -48.28 2.98 2.14
C GLU A 55 -47.26 1.88 1.78
N LEU A 56 -46.43 2.11 0.75
CA LEU A 56 -45.33 1.23 0.36
C LEU A 56 -44.07 1.51 1.21
N VAL A 57 -43.52 0.45 1.79
CA VAL A 57 -42.24 0.50 2.51
C VAL A 57 -41.10 0.77 1.53
N ASN A 58 -40.28 1.76 1.84
CA ASN A 58 -39.10 2.13 1.05
C ASN A 58 -38.12 0.94 0.91
N PRO A 59 -37.58 0.65 -0.30
CA PRO A 59 -36.72 -0.53 -0.52
C PRO A 59 -35.41 -0.52 0.29
N TYR A 60 -34.93 0.64 0.75
CA TYR A 60 -33.78 0.71 1.66
C TYR A 60 -34.16 0.48 3.14
N GLY A 61 -35.43 0.64 3.50
CA GLY A 61 -35.98 0.46 4.85
C GLY A 61 -35.63 1.58 5.85
N SER A 62 -34.42 2.14 5.81
CA SER A 62 -34.02 3.29 6.65
C SER A 62 -33.01 4.20 5.93
N LEU A 63 -32.89 5.45 6.39
CA LEU A 63 -31.92 6.42 5.83
C LEU A 63 -30.46 5.96 6.02
N THR A 64 -30.14 5.32 7.14
CA THR A 64 -28.82 4.72 7.39
C THR A 64 -28.53 3.60 6.40
N ASN A 65 -29.49 2.69 6.20
CA ASN A 65 -29.37 1.58 5.26
C ASN A 65 -29.22 2.09 3.81
N ALA A 66 -29.91 3.18 3.46
CA ALA A 66 -29.77 3.83 2.17
C ALA A 66 -28.34 4.38 1.99
N ASN A 67 -27.78 5.01 3.02
CA ASN A 67 -26.41 5.53 3.01
C ASN A 67 -25.38 4.40 2.87
N GLU A 68 -25.52 3.32 3.64
CA GLU A 68 -24.66 2.13 3.54
C GLU A 68 -24.79 1.43 2.17
N ALA A 69 -26.00 1.34 1.61
CA ALA A 69 -26.23 0.78 0.28
C ALA A 69 -25.62 1.63 -0.85
N LEU A 70 -25.79 2.97 -0.81
CA LEU A 70 -25.13 3.88 -1.75
C LEU A 70 -23.61 3.78 -1.63
N GLY A 71 -23.07 3.76 -0.40
CA GLY A 71 -21.64 3.61 -0.17
C GLY A 71 -21.05 2.33 -0.77
N ILE A 72 -21.81 1.23 -0.79
CA ILE A 72 -21.41 -0.03 -1.46
C ILE A 72 -21.48 0.10 -2.99
N VAL A 73 -22.58 0.63 -3.53
CA VAL A 73 -22.79 0.75 -4.99
C VAL A 73 -21.80 1.73 -5.61
N LEU A 74 -21.69 2.93 -5.06
CA LEU A 74 -20.86 4.01 -5.60
C LEU A 74 -19.36 3.69 -5.52
N ASN A 75 -18.91 2.93 -4.51
CA ASN A 75 -17.54 2.42 -4.46
C ASN A 75 -17.26 1.23 -5.41
N SER A 76 -18.27 0.68 -6.10
CA SER A 76 -18.11 -0.51 -6.95
C SER A 76 -17.18 -0.29 -8.13
N VAL A 77 -16.61 -1.37 -8.65
CA VAL A 77 -15.71 -1.33 -9.83
C VAL A 77 -16.46 -0.83 -11.06
N ASP A 78 -17.73 -1.20 -11.23
CA ASP A 78 -18.54 -0.82 -12.37
C ASP A 78 -18.92 0.67 -12.33
N THR A 79 -19.30 1.22 -11.16
CA THR A 79 -19.52 2.67 -11.04
C THR A 79 -18.24 3.47 -11.27
N ARG A 80 -17.11 3.03 -10.70
CA ARG A 80 -15.79 3.65 -10.94
C ARG A 80 -15.40 3.63 -12.41
N ARG A 81 -15.77 2.57 -13.13
CA ARG A 81 -15.59 2.44 -14.58
C ARG A 81 -16.49 3.40 -15.35
N THR A 82 -17.78 3.49 -15.02
CA THR A 82 -18.73 4.43 -15.65
C THR A 82 -18.29 5.89 -15.49
N VAL A 83 -17.69 6.24 -14.34
CA VAL A 83 -17.07 7.57 -14.11
C VAL A 83 -15.82 7.74 -14.98
N ALA A 84 -14.93 6.74 -15.06
CA ALA A 84 -13.74 6.80 -15.91
C ALA A 84 -14.06 6.90 -17.42
N GLU A 85 -15.12 6.24 -17.88
CA GLU A 85 -15.57 6.30 -19.28
C GLU A 85 -16.14 7.69 -19.67
N GLN A 86 -16.43 8.56 -18.70
CA GLN A 86 -16.74 9.98 -18.91
C GLN A 86 -15.49 10.89 -18.96
N GLY A 87 -14.28 10.31 -18.82
CA GLY A 87 -13.03 11.08 -18.70
C GLY A 87 -12.78 11.66 -17.30
N LEU A 88 -13.52 11.20 -16.29
CA LEU A 88 -13.38 11.61 -14.90
C LEU A 88 -12.51 10.62 -14.11
N SER A 89 -12.17 10.94 -12.86
CA SER A 89 -11.27 10.10 -12.06
C SER A 89 -12.00 8.89 -11.45
N SER A 90 -11.42 7.70 -11.59
CA SER A 90 -11.84 6.50 -10.84
C SER A 90 -11.25 6.45 -9.42
N ALA A 91 -10.35 7.37 -9.07
CA ALA A 91 -9.64 7.42 -7.80
C ALA A 91 -10.39 8.26 -6.73
N TYR A 92 -11.67 7.94 -6.53
CA TYR A 92 -12.48 8.47 -5.42
C TYR A 92 -12.75 7.40 -4.34
N GLU A 93 -13.27 7.79 -3.20
CA GLU A 93 -13.71 6.91 -2.12
C GLU A 93 -14.95 7.50 -1.42
N ILE A 94 -15.97 6.68 -1.19
CA ILE A 94 -17.20 7.08 -0.49
C ILE A 94 -17.11 6.66 0.98
N GLY A 95 -16.92 7.62 1.85
CA GLY A 95 -16.93 7.45 3.30
C GLY A 95 -18.36 7.53 3.86
N VAL A 96 -18.85 6.40 4.35
CA VAL A 96 -20.13 6.31 5.07
C VAL A 96 -19.85 6.06 6.55
N ALA A 97 -20.23 7.00 7.41
CA ALA A 97 -20.13 6.82 8.85
C ALA A 97 -21.27 5.94 9.37
N SER A 98 -20.95 4.89 10.13
CA SER A 98 -21.94 3.96 10.67
C SER A 98 -23.00 4.69 11.50
N ARG A 99 -24.29 4.40 11.24
CA ARG A 99 -25.44 5.09 11.87
C ARG A 99 -25.58 6.58 11.53
N SER A 100 -24.93 7.05 10.46
CA SER A 100 -25.10 8.41 9.92
C SER A 100 -25.93 8.39 8.64
N THR A 101 -26.63 9.49 8.37
CA THR A 101 -27.24 9.79 7.06
C THR A 101 -26.31 10.65 6.18
N ILE A 102 -25.16 11.07 6.71
CA ILE A 102 -24.15 11.88 6.02
C ILE A 102 -23.17 10.96 5.29
N MET A 103 -22.86 11.33 4.05
CA MET A 103 -21.91 10.70 3.14
C MET A 103 -20.80 11.70 2.81
N GLN A 104 -19.54 11.25 2.83
CA GLN A 104 -18.38 12.03 2.42
C GLN A 104 -17.79 11.43 1.15
N VAL A 105 -17.52 12.25 0.14
CA VAL A 105 -16.84 11.84 -1.08
C VAL A 105 -15.43 12.43 -1.04
N SER A 106 -14.41 11.58 -1.06
CA SER A 106 -13.00 11.99 -1.24
C SER A 106 -12.57 11.67 -2.66
N ILE A 107 -11.94 12.60 -3.37
CA ILE A 107 -11.52 12.45 -4.77
C ILE A 107 -10.03 12.78 -4.90
N ARG A 108 -9.27 12.01 -5.69
CA ARG A 108 -7.97 12.40 -6.26
C ARG A 108 -8.04 12.48 -7.79
N ALA A 109 -7.41 13.50 -8.39
CA ALA A 109 -7.25 13.60 -9.85
C ALA A 109 -6.00 14.41 -10.23
N ASP A 110 -5.55 14.29 -11.49
CA ASP A 110 -4.37 15.02 -12.01
C ASP A 110 -4.63 16.52 -12.28
N THR A 111 -5.89 16.96 -12.20
CA THR A 111 -6.31 18.36 -12.38
C THR A 111 -7.45 18.73 -11.41
N PRO A 112 -7.56 20.00 -10.98
CA PRO A 112 -8.61 20.43 -10.08
C PRO A 112 -10.00 20.38 -10.73
N GLU A 113 -10.10 20.62 -12.04
CA GLU A 113 -11.34 20.52 -12.80
C GLU A 113 -11.89 19.09 -12.82
N VAL A 114 -11.02 18.08 -13.05
CA VAL A 114 -11.43 16.67 -12.98
C VAL A 114 -11.76 16.27 -11.55
N ALA A 115 -11.06 16.77 -10.53
CA ALA A 115 -11.37 16.47 -9.14
C ALA A 115 -12.79 16.94 -8.74
N VAL A 116 -13.14 18.18 -9.09
CA VAL A 116 -14.47 18.76 -8.85
C VAL A 116 -15.55 18.07 -9.71
N GLY A 117 -15.29 17.88 -11.01
CA GLY A 117 -16.22 17.21 -11.93
C GLY A 117 -16.52 15.76 -11.54
N THR A 118 -15.52 15.03 -11.06
CA THR A 118 -15.69 13.67 -10.50
C THR A 118 -16.60 13.69 -9.28
N GLY A 119 -16.36 14.61 -8.34
CA GLY A 119 -17.20 14.76 -7.15
C GLY A 119 -18.66 15.07 -7.49
N GLN A 120 -18.89 15.93 -8.50
CA GLN A 120 -20.24 16.25 -8.97
C GLN A 120 -20.92 15.04 -9.61
N ALA A 121 -20.27 14.37 -10.56
CA ALA A 121 -20.82 13.18 -11.23
C ALA A 121 -21.13 12.03 -10.25
N VAL A 122 -20.31 11.85 -9.21
CA VAL A 122 -20.57 10.87 -8.13
C VAL A 122 -21.80 11.23 -7.29
N LEU A 123 -22.06 12.52 -7.03
CA LEU A 123 -23.28 12.97 -6.35
C LEU A 123 -24.51 12.83 -7.25
N ASP A 124 -24.39 13.13 -8.54
CA ASP A 124 -25.49 12.96 -9.50
C ASP A 124 -25.85 11.48 -9.69
N LEU A 125 -24.86 10.59 -9.75
CA LEU A 125 -25.05 9.13 -9.71
C LEU A 125 -25.71 8.67 -8.40
N ALA A 126 -25.40 9.28 -7.26
CA ALA A 126 -26.05 8.98 -5.98
C ALA A 126 -27.53 9.38 -5.97
N VAL A 127 -27.88 10.52 -6.58
CA VAL A 127 -29.28 10.95 -6.79
C VAL A 127 -29.99 9.99 -7.74
N GLN A 128 -29.34 9.61 -8.85
CA GLN A 128 -29.91 8.70 -9.84
C GLN A 128 -30.19 7.31 -9.24
N GLU A 129 -29.23 6.72 -8.53
CA GLU A 129 -29.37 5.40 -7.91
C GLU A 129 -30.50 5.36 -6.87
N LEU A 130 -30.64 6.42 -6.05
CA LEU A 130 -31.79 6.58 -5.14
C LEU A 130 -33.10 6.64 -5.93
N ALA A 131 -33.20 7.52 -6.93
CA ALA A 131 -34.42 7.74 -7.68
C ALA A 131 -34.86 6.47 -8.44
N THR A 132 -33.92 5.79 -9.13
CA THR A 132 -34.18 4.56 -9.89
C THR A 132 -34.73 3.47 -8.98
N ARG A 133 -34.01 3.05 -7.93
CA ARG A 133 -34.46 1.93 -7.07
C ARG A 133 -35.80 2.18 -6.39
N GLN A 134 -36.10 3.43 -6.03
CA GLN A 134 -37.36 3.78 -5.39
C GLN A 134 -38.52 3.86 -6.39
N THR A 135 -38.25 4.28 -7.62
CA THR A 135 -39.23 4.30 -8.71
C THR A 135 -39.53 2.88 -9.21
N ASP A 136 -38.52 2.02 -9.32
CA ASP A 136 -38.68 0.59 -9.64
C ASP A 136 -39.49 -0.15 -8.56
N ALA A 137 -39.39 0.30 -7.30
CA ALA A 137 -40.21 -0.17 -6.18
C ALA A 137 -41.60 0.49 -6.11
N GLY A 138 -41.95 1.40 -7.03
CA GLY A 138 -43.26 2.03 -7.14
C GLY A 138 -43.54 3.18 -6.16
N LEU A 139 -42.51 3.77 -5.52
CA LEU A 139 -42.71 4.91 -4.60
C LEU A 139 -42.95 6.23 -5.37
N PRO A 140 -44.01 7.00 -5.06
CA PRO A 140 -44.21 8.33 -5.62
C PRO A 140 -43.13 9.31 -5.14
N ALA A 141 -42.81 10.32 -5.95
CA ALA A 141 -41.63 11.18 -5.76
C ALA A 141 -41.57 11.88 -4.39
N GLU A 142 -42.72 12.32 -3.87
CA GLU A 142 -42.86 12.93 -2.55
C GLU A 142 -42.55 11.98 -1.37
N ALA A 143 -42.62 10.67 -1.60
CA ALA A 143 -42.30 9.61 -0.63
C ALA A 143 -40.89 9.02 -0.79
N GLN A 144 -40.10 9.51 -1.74
CA GLN A 144 -38.73 9.05 -1.96
C GLN A 144 -37.75 9.72 -0.99
N PHE A 145 -36.77 8.95 -0.52
CA PHE A 145 -35.54 9.48 0.07
C PHE A 145 -34.79 10.29 -0.98
N THR A 146 -34.28 11.44 -0.58
CA THR A 146 -33.62 12.42 -1.44
C THR A 146 -32.21 12.69 -0.96
N LEU A 147 -31.36 13.29 -1.79
CA LEU A 147 -30.01 13.70 -1.39
C LEU A 147 -29.94 15.23 -1.28
N SER A 148 -29.47 15.74 -0.14
CA SER A 148 -29.11 17.14 0.05
C SER A 148 -27.60 17.27 0.09
N VAL A 149 -27.02 18.01 -0.84
CA VAL A 149 -25.61 18.42 -0.76
C VAL A 149 -25.46 19.37 0.43
N LEU A 150 -24.50 19.07 1.32
CA LEU A 150 -24.12 19.91 2.47
C LEU A 150 -22.91 20.78 2.13
N GLU A 151 -21.96 20.22 1.38
CA GLU A 151 -20.73 20.85 0.94
C GLU A 151 -20.49 20.45 -0.52
N PRO A 152 -20.53 21.40 -1.48
CA PRO A 152 -20.35 21.10 -2.89
C PRO A 152 -18.90 20.68 -3.17
N PRO A 153 -18.64 19.87 -4.22
CA PRO A 153 -17.29 19.41 -4.56
C PRO A 153 -16.28 20.56 -4.71
N ALA A 154 -15.27 20.58 -3.84
CA ALA A 154 -14.24 21.61 -3.82
C ALA A 154 -12.85 21.00 -3.59
N VAL A 155 -11.82 21.58 -4.20
CA VAL A 155 -10.42 21.19 -3.98
C VAL A 155 -9.98 21.64 -2.59
N THR A 156 -9.62 20.69 -1.73
CA THR A 156 -9.21 20.93 -0.33
C THR A 156 -7.69 20.87 -0.14
N ALA A 157 -6.96 20.13 -0.99
CA ALA A 157 -5.51 20.05 -0.93
C ALA A 157 -4.85 19.77 -2.30
N VAL A 158 -3.56 20.08 -2.39
CA VAL A 158 -2.66 19.62 -3.47
C VAL A 158 -1.61 18.72 -2.81
N VAL A 159 -1.40 17.52 -3.35
CA VAL A 159 -0.76 16.41 -2.63
C VAL A 159 0.40 15.82 -3.44
N ASP A 160 1.60 16.37 -3.21
CA ASP A 160 2.86 15.91 -3.82
C ASP A 160 3.37 14.54 -3.29
N THR A 161 2.58 13.83 -2.48
CA THR A 161 2.96 12.61 -1.76
C THR A 161 3.41 11.48 -2.70
N GLY A 162 2.76 11.36 -3.87
CA GLY A 162 3.19 10.44 -4.93
C GLY A 162 4.65 10.70 -5.34
N SER A 163 4.99 11.97 -5.59
CA SER A 163 6.36 12.37 -5.95
C SER A 163 7.37 12.02 -4.85
N VAL A 164 7.04 12.23 -3.57
CA VAL A 164 7.93 11.93 -2.43
C VAL A 164 8.20 10.43 -2.33
N ARG A 165 7.17 9.58 -2.48
CA ARG A 165 7.33 8.13 -2.47
C ARG A 165 8.17 7.64 -3.64
N VAL A 166 7.96 8.17 -4.85
CA VAL A 166 8.76 7.85 -6.05
C VAL A 166 10.22 8.28 -5.86
N LYS A 167 10.46 9.53 -5.45
CA LYS A 167 11.81 10.07 -5.14
C LYS A 167 12.55 9.18 -4.14
N ALA A 168 11.88 8.73 -3.07
CA ALA A 168 12.47 7.84 -2.07
C ALA A 168 12.82 6.44 -2.62
N VAL A 169 11.92 5.81 -3.39
CA VAL A 169 12.16 4.48 -3.99
C VAL A 169 13.31 4.54 -5.00
N VAL A 170 13.33 5.54 -5.89
CA VAL A 170 14.40 5.75 -6.87
C VAL A 170 15.74 6.01 -6.18
N ALA A 171 15.76 6.84 -5.13
CA ALA A 171 16.99 7.11 -4.36
C ALA A 171 17.54 5.84 -3.69
N VAL A 172 16.69 5.00 -3.08
CA VAL A 172 17.12 3.74 -2.43
C VAL A 172 17.68 2.75 -3.47
N ILE A 173 16.98 2.54 -4.58
CA ILE A 173 17.41 1.63 -5.65
C ILE A 173 18.72 2.11 -6.28
N GLY A 174 18.80 3.40 -6.63
CA GLY A 174 19.98 3.99 -7.26
C GLY A 174 21.20 4.06 -6.33
N ALA A 175 21.01 4.29 -5.02
CA ALA A 175 22.09 4.21 -4.04
C ALA A 175 22.61 2.76 -3.90
N GLY A 176 21.71 1.78 -3.87
CA GLY A 176 22.07 0.35 -3.88
C GLY A 176 22.86 -0.06 -5.12
N LEU A 177 22.41 0.38 -6.31
CA LEU A 177 23.09 0.15 -7.58
C LEU A 177 24.47 0.86 -7.63
N SER A 178 24.54 2.11 -7.16
CA SER A 178 25.79 2.87 -7.06
C SER A 178 26.84 2.16 -6.20
N LEU A 179 26.40 1.61 -5.06
CA LEU A 179 27.28 0.87 -4.15
C LEU A 179 27.72 -0.47 -4.77
N LEU A 180 26.84 -1.19 -5.48
CA LEU A 180 27.17 -2.41 -6.20
C LEU A 180 28.22 -2.17 -7.30
N VAL A 181 28.05 -1.12 -8.10
CA VAL A 181 29.00 -0.74 -9.16
C VAL A 181 30.34 -0.29 -8.56
N ALA A 182 30.33 0.46 -7.45
CA ALA A 182 31.55 0.88 -6.77
C ALA A 182 32.37 -0.30 -6.22
N VAL A 183 31.71 -1.35 -5.69
CA VAL A 183 32.37 -2.59 -5.24
C VAL A 183 32.94 -3.38 -6.42
N LEU A 184 32.15 -3.58 -7.49
CA LEU A 184 32.60 -4.31 -8.69
C LEU A 184 33.82 -3.62 -9.35
N PHE A 185 33.88 -2.28 -9.30
CA PHE A 185 35.02 -1.49 -9.75
C PHE A 185 36.24 -1.55 -8.80
N ASP A 186 36.05 -1.91 -7.52
CA ASP A 186 37.17 -2.22 -6.63
C ASP A 186 37.82 -3.55 -7.01
N ASP A 187 37.02 -4.61 -7.19
CA ASP A 187 37.47 -5.94 -7.60
C ASP A 187 38.22 -5.94 -8.93
N ILE A 188 37.67 -5.31 -9.99
CA ILE A 188 38.30 -5.25 -11.32
C ILE A 188 39.68 -4.59 -11.25
N VAL A 189 39.80 -3.44 -10.58
CA VAL A 189 41.06 -2.71 -10.43
C VAL A 189 42.04 -3.45 -9.50
N GLY A 190 41.54 -4.16 -8.49
CA GLY A 190 42.34 -5.03 -7.62
C GLY A 190 42.95 -6.23 -8.37
N LEU A 191 42.17 -6.86 -9.24
CA LEU A 191 42.62 -7.92 -10.15
C LEU A 191 43.69 -7.40 -11.13
N TRP A 192 43.49 -6.22 -11.72
CA TRP A 192 44.46 -5.60 -12.62
C TRP A 192 45.80 -5.28 -11.92
N ARG A 193 45.78 -4.71 -10.71
CA ARG A 193 47.02 -4.47 -9.92
C ARG A 193 47.78 -5.76 -9.62
N ARG A 194 47.10 -6.79 -9.11
CA ARG A 194 47.70 -8.12 -8.84
C ARG A 194 48.27 -8.78 -10.11
N SER A 195 47.68 -8.49 -11.29
CA SER A 195 48.19 -8.98 -12.58
C SER A 195 49.49 -8.28 -13.00
N GLN A 196 49.63 -6.97 -12.76
CA GLN A 196 50.86 -6.24 -13.07
C GLN A 196 52.04 -6.63 -12.17
N GLU A 197 51.80 -6.88 -10.87
CA GLU A 197 52.83 -7.34 -9.94
C GLU A 197 53.45 -8.67 -10.38
N LYS A 198 52.62 -9.61 -10.87
CA LYS A 198 53.06 -10.90 -11.44
C LYS A 198 53.95 -10.78 -12.70
N ARG A 199 54.04 -9.61 -13.34
CA ARG A 199 54.95 -9.36 -14.47
C ARG A 199 56.34 -8.84 -14.05
N ARG A 200 56.56 -8.48 -12.78
CA ARG A 200 57.87 -8.01 -12.28
C ARG A 200 58.89 -9.08 -11.80
N PRO A 201 58.58 -10.37 -11.53
CA PRO A 201 59.57 -11.29 -10.93
C PRO A 201 60.67 -11.75 -11.91
N ALA A 202 60.44 -11.70 -13.23
CA ALA A 202 61.41 -12.15 -14.23
C ALA A 202 62.72 -11.35 -14.18
N ARG A 203 62.64 -10.01 -14.10
CA ARG A 203 63.81 -9.13 -14.22
C ARG A 203 64.75 -9.20 -13.00
N ARG A 204 64.27 -9.61 -11.82
CA ARG A 204 65.11 -9.70 -10.60
C ARG A 204 65.90 -11.01 -10.50
N ARG A 205 65.49 -12.08 -11.18
CA ARG A 205 66.32 -13.31 -11.31
C ARG A 205 67.49 -13.11 -12.25
N GLN A 206 67.30 -12.32 -13.31
CA GLN A 206 68.33 -12.08 -14.33
C GLN A 206 69.55 -11.31 -13.82
N THR A 207 69.42 -10.54 -12.73
CA THR A 207 70.53 -9.81 -12.06
C THR A 207 71.30 -10.62 -11.02
N VAL A 208 70.87 -11.83 -10.66
CA VAL A 208 71.61 -12.69 -9.70
C VAL A 208 72.51 -13.69 -10.45
N ALA A 209 72.07 -14.18 -11.61
CA ALA A 209 72.82 -15.10 -12.47
C ALA A 209 74.05 -14.47 -13.18
N THR A 210 74.53 -13.32 -12.70
CA THR A 210 75.75 -12.63 -13.18
C THR A 210 76.67 -12.22 -12.02
N ALA A 211 76.36 -12.64 -10.78
CA ALA A 211 77.13 -12.30 -9.58
C ALA A 211 78.14 -13.40 -9.15
N ASP A 212 77.95 -14.65 -9.59
CA ASP A 212 78.82 -15.81 -9.26
C ASP A 212 80.08 -15.91 -10.15
N ALA A 213 80.61 -14.78 -10.63
CA ALA A 213 81.74 -14.73 -11.56
C ALA A 213 82.94 -13.91 -11.03
N ASN A 214 83.25 -14.01 -9.73
CA ASN A 214 84.49 -13.47 -9.18
C ASN A 214 85.03 -14.27 -7.96
N PRO A 215 85.84 -15.33 -8.17
CA PRO A 215 86.45 -16.09 -7.09
C PRO A 215 87.90 -15.65 -6.79
N ALA A 216 88.10 -14.72 -5.84
CA ALA A 216 89.43 -14.44 -5.26
C ALA A 216 89.39 -13.64 -3.95
N ARG A 217 90.20 -14.07 -2.95
CA ARG A 217 90.70 -13.34 -1.76
C ARG A 217 89.68 -12.95 -0.67
N ASP A 218 90.07 -12.89 0.61
CA ASP A 218 91.27 -13.43 1.28
C ASP A 218 90.90 -13.81 2.74
N GLU A 219 91.76 -14.57 3.41
CA GLU A 219 91.56 -15.07 4.79
C GLU A 219 91.95 -14.05 5.90
N ASN A 220 91.80 -14.49 7.17
CA ASN A 220 92.08 -13.83 8.47
C ASN A 220 90.88 -13.05 9.08
N ASP A 221 90.34 -13.44 10.25
CA ASP A 221 90.84 -13.39 11.66
C ASP A 221 90.61 -12.00 12.33
N GLU A 222 90.27 -11.87 13.63
CA GLU A 222 89.94 -12.83 14.70
C GLU A 222 89.07 -12.13 15.79
N THR A 223 88.18 -12.86 16.50
CA THR A 223 87.48 -12.52 17.79
C THR A 223 86.78 -11.14 17.93
N VAL A 224 86.01 -10.73 18.97
CA VAL A 224 85.82 -11.10 20.41
C VAL A 224 84.33 -11.10 20.82
N ILE A 225 84.00 -11.72 21.96
CA ILE A 225 82.66 -12.07 22.48
C ILE A 225 82.08 -11.01 23.46
N THR A 226 80.75 -10.84 23.48
CA THR A 226 79.88 -10.66 24.68
C THR A 226 78.39 -10.51 24.29
N GLN A 227 77.33 -10.82 25.05
CA GLN A 227 76.93 -11.89 26.00
C GLN A 227 75.68 -11.38 26.76
N ARG A 228 74.48 -11.98 26.56
CA ARG A 228 73.37 -12.01 27.55
C ARG A 228 72.31 -13.09 27.15
N VAL A 229 71.66 -13.93 27.98
CA VAL A 229 71.42 -14.06 29.46
C VAL A 229 70.14 -13.32 29.94
N VAL A 230 68.99 -13.95 30.23
CA VAL A 230 68.54 -15.37 30.07
C VAL A 230 67.08 -15.48 29.45
N PRO A 231 65.97 -16.11 29.97
CA PRO A 231 64.79 -16.46 29.12
C PRO A 231 63.42 -15.93 29.62
N ALA A 232 62.28 -16.39 29.05
CA ALA A 232 61.20 -17.09 29.78
C ALA A 232 60.02 -17.61 28.90
N GLU A 233 59.46 -18.75 29.32
CA GLU A 233 58.04 -19.17 29.24
C GLU A 233 57.26 -19.22 27.90
N GLN A 234 57.16 -20.43 27.33
CA GLN A 234 55.96 -20.88 26.59
C GLN A 234 55.55 -22.27 27.09
N ALA A 235 54.42 -22.34 27.82
CA ALA A 235 53.81 -23.59 28.27
C ALA A 235 52.97 -24.25 27.16
N GLY A 236 52.86 -25.59 27.20
CA GLY A 236 52.29 -26.36 26.09
C GLY A 236 50.75 -26.34 25.99
N GLY A 237 50.24 -26.25 24.76
CA GLY A 237 48.84 -26.52 24.41
C GLY A 237 48.72 -27.86 23.69
N ASN A 238 48.34 -28.92 24.42
CA ASN A 238 48.41 -30.29 23.93
C ASN A 238 47.31 -30.61 22.89
N GLY A 239 47.61 -31.44 21.90
CA GLY A 239 46.67 -31.79 20.82
C GLY A 239 45.67 -32.88 21.23
N ALA A 240 44.41 -32.75 20.80
CA ALA A 240 43.39 -33.79 20.94
C ALA A 240 42.66 -34.02 19.60
N ASN A 241 42.89 -35.18 18.98
CA ASN A 241 42.16 -35.61 17.79
C ASN A 241 40.69 -35.93 18.14
N LEU A 242 39.73 -35.38 17.40
CA LEU A 242 38.35 -35.88 17.37
C LEU A 242 37.83 -36.00 15.92
N PRO A 243 36.98 -37.00 15.63
CA PRO A 243 36.82 -37.51 14.27
C PRO A 243 35.86 -36.73 13.37
N ARG A 244 36.07 -36.89 12.06
CA ARG A 244 35.12 -36.52 10.99
C ARG A 244 33.70 -37.03 11.30
N ARG A 245 32.73 -36.14 11.55
CA ARG A 245 31.29 -36.47 11.63
C ARG A 245 30.53 -35.80 10.49
N GLY A 246 29.66 -36.54 9.80
CA GLY A 246 29.22 -36.22 8.44
C GLY A 246 28.26 -35.03 8.29
N LYS A 247 28.58 -34.12 7.36
CA LYS A 247 27.71 -33.01 6.92
C LYS A 247 26.68 -33.47 5.86
N SER A 248 25.80 -34.41 6.19
CA SER A 248 24.83 -34.99 5.24
C SER A 248 23.37 -35.01 5.70
N ARG A 249 23.06 -34.78 7.00
CA ARG A 249 21.68 -34.92 7.52
C ARG A 249 20.85 -33.62 7.61
N ALA A 250 21.47 -32.45 7.42
CA ALA A 250 20.84 -31.15 7.68
C ALA A 250 19.77 -30.68 6.65
N LYS A 251 19.75 -31.22 5.42
CA LYS A 251 18.76 -30.83 4.39
C LYS A 251 17.43 -31.60 4.49
N ALA A 252 17.44 -32.86 4.92
CA ALA A 252 16.24 -33.71 4.94
C ALA A 252 15.19 -33.24 5.96
N GLN A 253 15.62 -32.83 7.16
CA GLN A 253 14.70 -32.58 8.27
C GLN A 253 13.88 -31.27 8.12
N ARG A 254 14.33 -30.32 7.29
CA ARG A 254 13.59 -29.07 7.01
C ARG A 254 12.38 -29.27 6.08
N GLN A 255 12.35 -30.29 5.23
CA GLN A 255 11.20 -30.56 4.34
C GLN A 255 10.07 -31.32 5.07
N ALA A 256 10.39 -32.11 6.09
CA ALA A 256 9.39 -32.81 6.90
C ALA A 256 8.52 -31.87 7.76
N ALA A 257 9.10 -30.77 8.26
CA ALA A 257 8.38 -29.79 9.08
C ALA A 257 7.39 -28.92 8.29
N ALA A 258 7.54 -28.80 6.97
CA ALA A 258 6.73 -27.94 6.12
C ALA A 258 5.38 -28.57 5.69
N ARG A 259 5.15 -29.87 5.96
CA ARG A 259 3.96 -30.63 5.52
C ARG A 259 3.02 -31.06 6.66
N ARG A 260 3.11 -30.41 7.84
CA ARG A 260 2.23 -30.66 9.00
C ARG A 260 1.56 -29.37 9.49
N ARG A 261 1.13 -28.51 8.57
CA ARG A 261 0.53 -27.20 8.88
C ARG A 261 -0.59 -26.77 7.90
N SER A 262 -1.14 -27.75 7.18
CA SER A 262 -2.19 -27.60 6.16
C SER A 262 -3.57 -28.07 6.64
N ASP A 263 -3.62 -28.92 7.67
CA ASP A 263 -4.81 -29.63 8.12
C ASP A 263 -5.03 -29.36 9.60
N ASP A 264 -5.74 -28.28 9.90
CA ASP A 264 -6.18 -27.90 11.24
C ASP A 264 -7.57 -27.24 11.12
N PRO A 265 -8.67 -27.96 11.43
CA PRO A 265 -10.02 -27.45 11.27
C PRO A 265 -10.32 -26.42 12.37
N ARG A 266 -10.36 -25.14 11.99
CA ARG A 266 -10.59 -24.02 12.91
C ARG A 266 -11.86 -24.21 13.74
N GLU A 267 -11.70 -24.46 15.04
CA GLU A 267 -12.73 -24.25 16.04
C GLU A 267 -13.14 -22.77 16.10
N PRO A 268 -14.40 -22.47 16.48
CA PRO A 268 -14.86 -21.09 16.63
C PRO A 268 -14.11 -20.38 17.77
N SER A 269 -13.74 -19.12 17.54
CA SER A 269 -13.06 -18.31 18.56
C SER A 269 -14.00 -17.95 19.73
N PRO A 270 -13.53 -17.98 20.99
CA PRO A 270 -14.35 -17.63 22.15
C PRO A 270 -14.57 -16.11 22.30
N ASP A 271 -15.64 -15.75 23.00
CA ASP A 271 -16.00 -14.36 23.33
C ASP A 271 -14.86 -13.59 24.03
N VAL A 272 -14.25 -12.62 23.34
CA VAL A 272 -13.35 -11.65 23.96
C VAL A 272 -14.18 -10.51 24.57
N ARG A 273 -14.80 -10.78 25.72
CA ARG A 273 -15.39 -9.72 26.57
C ARG A 273 -14.28 -8.84 27.14
N VAL A 274 -13.89 -7.79 26.40
CA VAL A 274 -13.06 -6.71 26.94
C VAL A 274 -13.90 -5.92 27.95
N ALA A 275 -13.79 -6.28 29.23
CA ALA A 275 -14.32 -5.50 30.32
C ALA A 275 -13.48 -4.21 30.47
N GLN A 276 -13.85 -3.17 29.71
CA GLN A 276 -13.17 -1.88 29.75
C GLN A 276 -13.50 -1.19 31.08
N ARG A 277 -12.62 -1.41 32.06
CA ARG A 277 -12.72 -0.85 33.41
C ARG A 277 -12.42 0.65 33.35
N ILE A 278 -13.48 1.45 33.25
CA ILE A 278 -13.41 2.89 33.41
C ILE A 278 -13.41 3.18 34.91
N ASP A 279 -12.27 3.57 35.45
CA ASP A 279 -12.22 4.12 36.81
C ASP A 279 -12.79 5.58 36.75
N PRO A 280 -13.78 5.92 37.59
CA PRO A 280 -14.42 7.24 37.58
C PRO A 280 -13.51 8.31 38.22
N PRO A 281 -13.62 9.59 37.83
CA PRO A 281 -12.97 10.68 38.55
C PRO A 281 -13.63 10.91 39.92
N ASP A 282 -12.81 11.20 40.94
CA ASP A 282 -13.29 11.56 42.27
C ASP A 282 -14.13 12.86 42.21
N ASN A 283 -15.36 12.81 42.73
CA ASN A 283 -16.27 13.94 42.82
C ASN A 283 -16.67 14.17 44.29
N ASP A 284 -15.69 14.61 45.10
CA ASP A 284 -15.93 15.10 46.46
C ASP A 284 -16.78 16.38 46.42
N GLY A 285 -18.09 16.25 46.62
CA GLY A 285 -19.01 17.36 46.35
C GLY A 285 -20.46 17.19 46.81
N ASP A 286 -20.67 17.01 48.10
CA ASP A 286 -21.80 17.59 48.87
C ASP A 286 -23.27 17.41 48.35
N ARG A 287 -24.01 16.52 49.05
CA ARG A 287 -25.34 16.74 49.70
C ARG A 287 -26.52 15.83 49.28
N ASN A 288 -27.26 15.45 50.33
CA ASN A 288 -28.64 14.95 50.42
C ASN A 288 -28.92 13.60 49.71
N LEU A 289 -29.25 12.52 50.40
CA LEU A 289 -30.40 12.23 51.31
C LEU A 289 -31.74 12.05 50.56
N GLU A 290 -32.57 11.13 51.09
CA GLU A 290 -33.91 10.73 50.62
C GLU A 290 -33.97 9.90 49.32
N THR A 291 -34.80 8.85 49.16
CA THR A 291 -35.22 7.77 50.09
C THR A 291 -35.63 6.52 49.27
N GLU A 292 -35.89 5.37 49.94
CA GLU A 292 -36.74 4.22 49.55
C GLU A 292 -36.76 3.71 48.08
N ALA A 293 -36.30 2.49 47.75
CA ALA A 293 -36.73 1.14 48.18
C ALA A 293 -38.00 0.56 47.49
N THR A 294 -37.80 -0.11 46.35
CA THR A 294 -38.60 -1.28 45.87
C THR A 294 -37.75 -1.97 44.78
N ARG A 295 -37.31 -3.24 44.86
CA ARG A 295 -37.98 -4.55 45.09
C ARG A 295 -39.05 -4.93 44.05
N HIS A 296 -38.62 -5.48 42.93
CA HIS A 296 -39.20 -6.61 42.18
C HIS A 296 -38.05 -7.17 41.31
N SER A 297 -37.70 -8.47 41.17
CA SER A 297 -38.42 -9.75 41.22
C SER A 297 -39.65 -9.81 40.30
N GLY A 298 -39.60 -10.38 39.10
CA GLY A 298 -38.59 -11.24 38.46
C GLY A 298 -39.27 -12.47 37.87
N TRP A 299 -38.91 -12.88 36.64
CA TRP A 299 -39.62 -13.95 35.95
C TRP A 299 -38.69 -14.80 35.09
N ILE A 300 -38.93 -16.12 35.11
CA ILE A 300 -38.23 -17.13 34.30
C ILE A 300 -39.32 -17.98 33.65
N GLY A 301 -39.34 -18.01 32.31
CA GLY A 301 -40.31 -18.75 31.50
C GLY A 301 -39.60 -19.53 30.39
N PRO A 302 -39.63 -20.88 30.40
CA PRO A 302 -38.97 -21.71 29.39
C PRO A 302 -39.94 -22.24 28.31
N HIS A 303 -39.37 -22.97 27.34
CA HIS A 303 -40.00 -23.58 26.15
C HIS A 303 -40.44 -22.57 25.06
N GLY A 304 -40.24 -22.80 23.76
CA GLY A 304 -39.42 -23.82 23.09
C GLY A 304 -40.22 -24.75 22.17
N GLU A 305 -40.26 -24.43 20.88
CA GLU A 305 -40.91 -25.25 19.86
C GLU A 305 -40.14 -25.23 18.52
N ARG A 306 -40.24 -26.31 17.74
CA ARG A 306 -39.63 -26.47 16.41
C ARG A 306 -40.66 -26.99 15.41
N PRO A 307 -40.93 -26.27 14.31
CA PRO A 307 -41.53 -26.88 13.12
C PRO A 307 -40.49 -27.66 12.30
N ARG A 308 -40.79 -28.92 11.98
CA ARG A 308 -40.19 -29.68 10.87
C ARG A 308 -41.29 -29.98 9.84
N ARG A 309 -41.13 -29.54 8.59
CA ARG A 309 -41.67 -30.12 7.35
C ARG A 309 -40.87 -29.49 6.18
N ARG A 310 -40.24 -30.22 5.26
CA ARG A 310 -40.66 -31.29 4.31
C ARG A 310 -41.40 -30.74 3.09
N HIS A 311 -40.87 -31.07 1.89
CA HIS A 311 -41.46 -31.20 0.53
C HIS A 311 -42.51 -30.14 0.12
N ASP A 312 -42.45 -29.52 -1.06
CA ASP A 312 -42.30 -30.11 -2.41
C ASP A 312 -41.21 -29.35 -3.22
N GLU A 313 -40.59 -29.79 -4.33
CA GLU A 313 -40.92 -30.73 -5.42
C GLU A 313 -41.92 -30.21 -6.47
N LEU A 314 -41.65 -30.50 -7.76
CA LEU A 314 -42.31 -29.95 -8.97
C LEU A 314 -42.03 -28.45 -9.24
N ASP A 315 -42.14 -27.90 -10.48
CA ASP A 315 -41.92 -28.39 -11.86
C ASP A 315 -42.01 -27.15 -12.80
N ARG A 316 -41.75 -27.29 -14.11
CA ARG A 316 -42.31 -26.46 -15.20
C ARG A 316 -42.11 -24.94 -15.15
N SER A 317 -41.12 -24.45 -15.91
CA SER A 317 -41.36 -23.99 -17.30
C SER A 317 -40.32 -23.00 -17.80
N ALA A 318 -39.74 -23.26 -18.97
CA ALA A 318 -39.05 -22.26 -19.77
C ALA A 318 -39.92 -21.89 -20.99
N PRO A 319 -40.09 -20.61 -21.33
CA PRO A 319 -40.56 -20.21 -22.64
C PRO A 319 -39.40 -20.14 -23.64
N SER A 320 -39.66 -20.69 -24.83
CA SER A 320 -39.09 -20.32 -26.13
C SER A 320 -38.75 -18.82 -26.22
N VAL A 321 -37.56 -18.42 -26.70
CA VAL A 321 -37.19 -18.50 -28.13
C VAL A 321 -38.32 -17.97 -29.02
N GLY A 322 -38.45 -16.64 -29.06
CA GLY A 322 -39.13 -15.94 -30.13
C GLY A 322 -38.08 -15.28 -31.01
N ASP A 323 -37.72 -15.93 -32.12
CA ASP A 323 -37.14 -15.20 -33.24
C ASP A 323 -38.24 -14.30 -33.82
N ASP A 324 -38.02 -13.00 -33.84
CA ASP A 324 -38.75 -12.12 -34.76
C ASP A 324 -37.77 -11.15 -35.40
N ALA A 325 -37.95 -10.93 -36.69
CA ALA A 325 -37.00 -10.24 -37.56
C ALA A 325 -37.70 -9.09 -38.26
N THR A 326 -36.92 -8.22 -38.92
CA THR A 326 -37.39 -7.11 -39.77
C THR A 326 -38.17 -5.99 -39.04
N ALA A 327 -38.20 -4.76 -39.52
CA ALA A 327 -37.26 -4.01 -40.37
C ALA A 327 -37.57 -2.51 -40.23
N GLU A 328 -36.70 -1.66 -40.82
CA GLU A 328 -36.97 -0.22 -41.05
C GLU A 328 -37.15 0.62 -39.76
N SER A 329 -37.18 1.95 -39.78
CA SER A 329 -37.01 2.91 -40.87
C SER A 329 -36.03 4.02 -40.46
N SER A 330 -35.44 4.69 -41.45
CA SER A 330 -34.74 5.96 -41.24
C SER A 330 -35.68 7.05 -40.70
N THR A 331 -35.17 7.95 -39.85
CA THR A 331 -35.63 9.34 -39.83
C THR A 331 -34.42 10.23 -39.60
N ASP A 332 -33.95 10.86 -40.67
CA ASP A 332 -32.99 11.97 -40.60
C ASP A 332 -33.73 13.19 -40.05
N SER A 333 -33.25 13.73 -38.92
CA SER A 333 -33.80 14.91 -38.26
C SER A 333 -32.73 15.98 -38.01
N ARG A 334 -31.93 16.25 -39.04
CA ARG A 334 -31.02 17.39 -39.18
C ARG A 334 -31.66 18.73 -38.79
N THR A 335 -31.61 19.08 -37.51
CA THR A 335 -32.06 20.38 -36.99
C THR A 335 -31.01 21.46 -37.23
N ASP A 336 -31.36 22.41 -38.09
CA ASP A 336 -30.63 23.65 -38.32
C ASP A 336 -30.69 24.55 -37.06
N VAL A 337 -29.54 25.05 -36.60
CA VAL A 337 -29.41 25.98 -35.47
C VAL A 337 -28.47 27.11 -35.88
N GLY A 338 -29.05 28.27 -36.15
CA GLY A 338 -28.35 29.40 -36.75
C GLY A 338 -27.32 30.08 -35.84
N ALA A 339 -26.34 30.72 -36.47
CA ALA A 339 -25.30 31.48 -35.78
C ALA A 339 -25.84 32.79 -35.17
N PRO A 340 -25.50 33.13 -33.90
CA PRO A 340 -25.78 34.44 -33.34
C PRO A 340 -24.86 35.50 -33.97
N THR A 341 -25.45 36.53 -34.59
CA THR A 341 -24.72 37.65 -35.19
C THR A 341 -24.10 38.57 -34.14
N SER A 342 -22.89 39.08 -34.40
CA SER A 342 -22.23 40.08 -33.58
C SER A 342 -22.86 41.48 -33.71
N SER A 343 -23.25 42.09 -32.58
CA SER A 343 -23.37 43.54 -32.41
C SER A 343 -23.49 43.89 -30.92
N GLY A 344 -22.84 44.96 -30.45
CA GLY A 344 -22.83 45.31 -29.02
C GLY A 344 -21.77 46.31 -28.58
N ALA A 345 -21.61 47.44 -29.29
CA ALA A 345 -20.59 48.44 -28.99
C ALA A 345 -21.17 49.67 -28.24
N ALA A 346 -20.90 49.74 -26.92
CA ALA A 346 -20.96 50.94 -26.08
C ALA A 346 -19.90 50.73 -24.95
N ARG A 347 -19.02 51.65 -24.56
CA ARG A 347 -19.02 53.13 -24.53
C ARG A 347 -20.20 53.73 -23.77
N HIS A 348 -20.01 53.89 -22.46
CA HIS A 348 -19.98 55.24 -21.89
C HIS A 348 -18.93 55.38 -20.79
#